data_AF-A0A844EDU6-F1
#
_entry.id   AF-A0A844EDU6-F1
#
_cell.length_a   1.000
_cell.length_b   1.000
_cell.length_c   1.000
_cell.angle_alpha   90.00
_cell.angle_beta   90.00
_cell.angle_gamma   90.00
#
_symmetry.space_group_name_H-M   'P 1'
#
loop_
_entity.id
_entity.type
_entity.pdbx_description
1 polymer ?
#
loop_
_entity_poly.entity_id
_entity_poly.type
_entity_poly.pdbx_seq_one_letter_code
_entity_poly.pdbx_strand_id
1 'polypeptide(L)'
;MDDLATELLNYAFDMGISVVLTNKLQSDTPPLADIDKNRIVINLNWYRPRQIPLQICHEIAHIKHHDQNVHVLAFSSIFSNPKDELSANTAAIKMLIPRFFDDVEPEDINAQDFMDYFDIPSHLYKIVVEEIHKYVEKHY
;
A
#
# COMPACT_ATOMS: atom_id res chain seq x y z
N MET A 1 6.22 14.37 -8.36
CA MET A 1 5.59 13.17 -7.75
C MET A 1 5.72 12.11 -8.81
N ASP A 2 6.14 10.90 -8.44
CA ASP A 2 6.31 9.78 -9.35
C ASP A 2 4.98 9.46 -10.08
N ASP A 3 5.04 9.01 -11.33
CA ASP A 3 3.84 8.75 -12.16
C ASP A 3 2.94 7.71 -11.50
N LEU A 4 3.54 6.69 -10.88
CA LEU A 4 2.86 5.66 -10.12
C LEU A 4 2.14 6.20 -8.88
N ALA A 5 2.77 7.12 -8.14
CA ALA A 5 2.12 7.70 -6.96
C ALA A 5 0.89 8.50 -7.37
N THR A 6 0.95 9.27 -8.46
CA THR A 6 -0.21 9.98 -9.01
C THR A 6 -1.31 9.02 -9.44
N GLU A 7 -0.98 7.91 -10.10
CA GLU A 7 -1.94 6.88 -10.49
C GLU A 7 -2.66 6.28 -9.27
N LEU A 8 -1.92 5.95 -8.20
CA LEU A 8 -2.48 5.40 -6.96
C LEU A 8 -3.41 6.39 -6.25
N LEU A 9 -3.09 7.69 -6.28
CA LEU A 9 -3.97 8.72 -5.73
C LEU A 9 -5.25 8.85 -6.54
N ASN A 10 -5.16 8.80 -7.88
CA ASN A 10 -6.34 8.81 -8.75
C ASN A 10 -7.22 7.59 -8.49
N TYR A 11 -6.61 6.40 -8.35
CA TYR A 11 -7.33 5.19 -7.96
C TYR A 11 -8.06 5.33 -6.60
N ALA A 12 -7.44 6.00 -5.62
CA ALA A 12 -8.10 6.32 -4.35
C ALA A 12 -9.31 7.26 -4.56
N PHE A 13 -9.15 8.31 -5.37
CA PHE A 13 -10.22 9.26 -5.69
C PHE A 13 -11.40 8.59 -6.42
N ASP A 14 -11.13 7.70 -7.36
CA ASP A 14 -12.15 6.94 -8.10
C ASP A 14 -12.98 6.03 -7.16
N MET A 15 -12.38 5.61 -6.05
CA MET A 15 -13.05 4.88 -4.97
C MET A 15 -13.77 5.79 -3.95
N GLY A 16 -13.78 7.10 -4.17
CA GLY A 16 -14.37 8.09 -3.26
C GLY A 16 -13.51 8.40 -2.03
N ILE A 17 -12.25 7.95 -2.01
CA ILE A 17 -11.33 8.18 -0.90
C ILE A 17 -10.68 9.55 -1.06
N SER A 18 -10.82 10.40 -0.05
CA SER A 18 -10.12 11.69 -0.01
C SER A 18 -8.65 11.49 0.36
N VAL A 19 -7.75 12.27 -0.24
CA VAL A 19 -6.31 12.18 0.04
C VAL A 19 -5.80 13.51 0.59
N VAL A 20 -5.06 13.45 1.70
CA VAL A 20 -4.29 14.59 2.24
C VAL A 20 -2.81 14.28 2.14
N LEU A 21 -2.10 15.01 1.29
CA LEU A 21 -0.65 14.98 1.24
C LEU A 21 -0.08 16.07 2.16
N THR A 22 0.87 15.72 3.02
CA THR A 22 1.48 16.68 3.95
C THR A 22 2.97 16.43 4.12
N ASN A 23 3.74 17.52 4.25
CA ASN A 23 5.16 17.50 4.63
C ASN A 23 5.39 18.09 6.03
N LYS A 24 4.30 18.36 6.78
CA LYS A 24 4.35 19.00 8.11
C LYS A 24 4.61 18.02 9.26
N LEU A 25 4.62 16.72 8.98
CA LEU A 25 4.84 15.66 9.95
C LEU A 25 6.34 15.35 10.07
N GLN A 26 6.76 14.78 11.20
CA GLN A 26 8.14 14.32 11.35
C GLN A 26 8.42 13.16 10.39
N SER A 27 9.68 12.96 10.01
CA SER A 27 10.04 11.99 8.96
C SER A 27 9.75 10.54 9.34
N ASP A 28 9.61 10.25 10.63
CA ASP A 28 9.25 8.96 11.22
C ASP A 28 7.77 8.84 11.59
N THR A 29 6.97 9.89 11.31
CA THR A 29 5.53 9.82 11.50
C THR A 29 4.90 9.02 10.35
N PRO A 30 4.23 7.88 10.64
CA PRO A 30 3.61 7.04 9.63
C PRO A 30 2.39 7.72 8.96
N PRO A 31 1.94 7.20 7.81
CA PRO A 31 0.65 7.57 7.20
C PRO A 31 -0.53 7.19 8.11
N LEU A 32 -1.74 7.63 7.73
CA LEU A 32 -2.96 7.44 8.51
C LEU A 32 -4.18 7.21 7.61
N ALA A 33 -5.09 6.32 8.01
CA ALA A 33 -6.44 6.20 7.48
C ALA A 33 -7.50 6.71 8.49
N ASP A 34 -8.27 7.70 8.06
CA ASP A 34 -9.46 8.23 8.72
C ASP A 34 -10.70 7.60 8.07
N ILE A 35 -11.06 6.41 8.57
CA ILE A 35 -12.12 5.55 8.03
C ILE A 35 -13.48 6.24 8.01
N ASP A 36 -13.83 6.96 9.10
CA ASP A 36 -15.12 7.66 9.21
C ASP A 36 -15.31 8.75 8.15
N LYS A 37 -14.20 9.30 7.62
CA LYS A 37 -14.21 10.34 6.58
C LYS A 37 -13.76 9.83 5.22
N ASN A 38 -13.62 8.51 5.07
CA ASN A 38 -13.13 7.87 3.86
C ASN A 38 -11.87 8.56 3.33
N ARG A 39 -10.85 8.72 4.19
CA ARG A 39 -9.72 9.60 3.90
C ARG A 39 -8.40 9.01 4.33
N ILE A 40 -7.37 9.22 3.52
CA ILE A 40 -5.98 8.84 3.86
C ILE A 40 -5.11 10.09 3.97
N VAL A 41 -4.13 10.05 4.86
CA VAL A 41 -3.12 11.10 5.06
C VAL A 41 -1.75 10.49 4.81
N ILE A 42 -1.03 11.05 3.84
CA ILE A 42 0.29 10.57 3.43
C ILE A 42 1.35 11.58 3.84
N ASN A 43 2.35 11.10 4.57
CA ASN A 43 3.51 11.88 4.98
C ASN A 43 4.57 11.91 3.88
N LEU A 44 4.64 13.01 3.14
CA LEU A 44 5.66 13.21 2.11
C LEU A 44 7.06 13.47 2.67
N ASN A 45 7.20 13.68 3.99
CA ASN A 45 8.51 13.80 4.66
C ASN A 45 9.06 12.44 5.13
N TRP A 46 8.42 11.32 4.77
CA TRP A 46 8.82 9.99 5.21
C TRP A 46 10.28 9.68 4.83
N TYR A 47 11.06 9.20 5.80
CA TYR A 47 12.51 8.99 5.64
C TYR A 47 12.89 7.93 4.59
N ARG A 48 11.94 7.11 4.14
CA ARG A 48 12.10 6.13 3.05
C ARG A 48 11.10 6.42 1.93
N PRO A 49 11.33 7.45 1.09
CA PRO A 49 10.34 7.92 0.12
C PRO A 49 9.87 6.86 -0.87
N ARG A 50 10.69 5.84 -1.17
CA ARG A 50 10.31 4.70 -2.01
C ARG A 50 9.21 3.81 -1.42
N GLN A 51 8.97 3.88 -0.11
CA GLN A 51 7.86 3.18 0.57
C GLN A 51 6.52 3.91 0.43
N ILE A 52 6.49 5.15 -0.08
CA ILE A 52 5.25 5.94 -0.18
C ILE A 52 4.17 5.23 -1.03
N PRO A 53 4.48 4.61 -2.19
CA PRO A 53 3.47 3.83 -2.94
C PRO A 53 2.88 2.68 -2.12
N LEU A 54 3.72 1.95 -1.36
CA LEU A 54 3.26 0.88 -0.47
C LEU A 54 2.33 1.43 0.63
N GLN A 55 2.69 2.57 1.22
CA GLN A 55 1.89 3.25 2.23
C GLN A 55 0.52 3.69 1.68
N ILE A 56 0.48 4.28 0.49
CA ILE A 56 -0.78 4.68 -0.15
C ILE A 56 -1.70 3.45 -0.32
N CYS A 57 -1.17 2.37 -0.90
CA CYS A 57 -1.94 1.14 -1.09
C CYS A 57 -2.38 0.51 0.24
N HIS A 58 -1.56 0.59 1.28
CA HIS A 58 -1.86 0.09 2.62
C HIS A 58 -3.02 0.87 3.27
N GLU A 59 -2.99 2.20 3.24
CA GLU A 59 -4.09 3.01 3.78
C GLU A 59 -5.39 2.84 2.98
N ILE A 60 -5.31 2.72 1.65
CA ILE A 60 -6.48 2.37 0.81
C ILE A 60 -7.05 1.01 1.24
N ALA A 61 -6.19 0.03 1.54
CA ALA A 61 -6.62 -1.29 1.98
C ALA A 61 -7.35 -1.26 3.33
N HIS A 62 -6.91 -0.42 4.26
CA HIS A 62 -7.65 -0.19 5.51
C HIS A 62 -9.06 0.33 5.21
N ILE A 63 -9.17 1.41 4.45
CA ILE A 63 -10.46 1.97 4.06
C ILE A 63 -11.38 0.92 3.42
N LYS A 64 -10.84 0.07 2.52
CA LYS A 64 -11.61 -0.94 1.79
C LYS A 64 -12.06 -2.13 2.66
N HIS A 65 -11.27 -2.53 3.66
CA HIS A 65 -11.63 -3.63 4.57
C HIS A 65 -12.67 -3.23 5.63
N HIS A 66 -12.74 -1.94 6.00
CA HIS A 66 -13.65 -1.46 7.05
C HIS A 66 -15.12 -1.32 6.62
N ASP A 67 -15.49 -1.75 5.41
CA ASP A 67 -16.90 -1.90 4.97
C ASP A 67 -17.64 -3.04 5.74
N GLN A 68 -16.96 -3.75 6.64
CA GLN A 68 -17.54 -4.76 7.53
C GLN A 68 -17.21 -4.49 9.02
N ASN A 69 -18.03 -3.63 9.66
CA ASN A 69 -18.37 -3.65 11.09
C ASN A 69 -17.34 -3.24 12.17
N VAL A 70 -16.43 -2.28 11.96
CA VAL A 70 -15.72 -1.64 13.09
C VAL A 70 -15.36 -0.17 12.77
N HIS A 71 -15.95 0.78 13.51
CA HIS A 71 -15.53 2.19 13.54
C HIS A 71 -14.31 2.35 14.46
N VAL A 72 -13.11 2.32 13.90
CA VAL A 72 -11.89 2.65 14.63
C VAL A 72 -11.04 3.53 13.74
N LEU A 73 -10.55 4.65 14.28
CA LEU A 73 -9.49 5.44 13.67
C LEU A 73 -8.27 4.54 13.51
N ALA A 74 -7.96 4.11 12.29
CA ALA A 74 -6.73 3.41 11.98
C ALA A 74 -5.58 4.41 11.94
N PHE A 75 -5.28 5.03 13.09
CA PHE A 75 -3.89 5.34 13.38
C PHE A 75 -3.14 4.02 13.20
N SER A 76 -2.04 4.06 12.46
CA SER A 76 -1.02 2.99 12.42
C SER A 76 -0.37 2.75 13.80
N SER A 77 -1.09 3.01 14.89
CA SER A 77 -0.67 3.06 16.26
C SER A 77 -1.27 1.86 16.97
N ILE A 78 -0.44 0.88 17.33
CA ILE A 78 -0.43 0.17 18.63
C ILE A 78 -1.71 -0.64 19.02
N PHE A 79 -2.84 -0.43 18.34
CA PHE A 79 -4.19 -0.90 18.65
C PHE A 79 -4.86 -1.58 17.45
N SER A 80 -4.25 -1.52 16.26
CA SER A 80 -4.69 -2.30 15.12
C SER A 80 -4.43 -3.78 15.35
N ASN A 81 -5.39 -4.62 14.99
CA ASN A 81 -5.25 -6.06 15.12
C ASN A 81 -4.12 -6.51 14.17
N PRO A 82 -3.16 -7.35 14.61
CA PRO A 82 -2.11 -7.86 13.74
C PRO A 82 -2.64 -8.52 12.45
N LYS A 83 -3.86 -9.08 12.49
CA LYS A 83 -4.52 -9.63 11.30
C LYS A 83 -4.94 -8.55 10.30
N ASP A 84 -5.41 -7.40 10.77
CA ASP A 84 -5.87 -6.30 9.92
C ASP A 84 -4.66 -5.64 9.24
N GLU A 85 -3.58 -5.42 9.98
CA GLU A 85 -2.28 -4.95 9.45
C GLU A 85 -1.70 -5.91 8.40
N LEU A 86 -1.73 -7.22 8.68
CA LEU A 86 -1.28 -8.23 7.72
C LEU A 86 -2.15 -8.24 6.46
N SER A 87 -3.46 -8.10 6.63
CA SER A 87 -4.41 -8.03 5.52
C SER A 87 -4.17 -6.77 4.67
N ALA A 88 -3.96 -5.61 5.31
CA ALA A 88 -3.65 -4.36 4.64
C ALA A 88 -2.32 -4.43 3.86
N ASN A 89 -1.27 -4.99 4.48
CA ASN A 89 0.01 -5.24 3.80
C ASN A 89 -0.13 -6.15 2.59
N THR A 90 -0.87 -7.26 2.74
CA THR A 90 -1.12 -8.20 1.64
C THR A 90 -1.90 -7.53 0.50
N ALA A 91 -2.96 -6.81 0.82
CA ALA A 91 -3.75 -6.08 -0.17
C ALA A 91 -2.93 -4.99 -0.87
N ALA A 92 -2.05 -4.31 -0.14
CA ALA A 92 -1.16 -3.29 -0.70
C ALA A 92 -0.20 -3.90 -1.74
N ILE A 93 0.45 -5.01 -1.40
CA ILE A 93 1.32 -5.76 -2.30
C ILE A 93 0.56 -6.16 -3.57
N LYS A 94 -0.65 -6.72 -3.43
CA LYS A 94 -1.49 -7.13 -4.57
C LYS A 94 -1.89 -5.97 -5.48
N MET A 95 -2.06 -4.76 -4.94
CA MET A 95 -2.36 -3.57 -5.73
C MET A 95 -1.14 -3.09 -6.53
N LEU A 96 0.07 -3.28 -6.01
CA LEU A 96 1.30 -2.84 -6.66
C LEU A 96 1.81 -3.83 -7.72
N ILE A 97 1.62 -5.14 -7.52
CA ILE A 97 2.08 -6.19 -8.45
C ILE A 97 1.71 -5.91 -9.92
N PRO A 98 0.42 -5.75 -10.29
CA PRO A 98 0.07 -5.53 -11.70
C PRO A 98 0.63 -4.23 -12.25
N ARG A 99 0.84 -3.20 -11.42
CA ARG A 99 1.39 -1.91 -11.84
C ARG A 99 2.90 -1.96 -12.11
N PHE A 100 3.59 -2.84 -11.40
CA PHE A 100 5.02 -3.03 -11.54
C PHE A 100 5.37 -4.00 -12.67
N PHE A 101 4.49 -4.97 -12.95
CA PHE A 101 4.71 -6.04 -13.93
C PHE A 101 3.79 -5.97 -15.17
N ASP A 102 3.12 -4.83 -15.44
CA ASP A 102 2.14 -4.71 -16.55
C ASP A 102 2.74 -5.06 -17.93
N ASP A 103 4.05 -4.82 -18.11
CA ASP A 103 4.80 -5.08 -19.35
C ASP A 103 6.06 -5.94 -19.12
N VAL A 104 6.05 -6.81 -18.10
CA VAL A 104 7.19 -7.69 -17.78
C VAL A 104 6.85 -9.13 -18.15
N GLU A 105 7.69 -9.73 -19.00
CA GLU A 105 7.58 -11.14 -19.38
C GLU A 105 7.75 -12.05 -18.15
N PRO A 106 7.06 -13.20 -18.09
CA PRO A 106 7.09 -14.09 -16.93
C PRO A 106 8.49 -14.50 -16.47
N GLU A 107 9.41 -14.70 -17.42
CA GLU A 107 10.79 -15.12 -17.14
C GLU A 107 11.63 -14.02 -16.48
N ASP A 108 11.23 -12.76 -16.64
CA ASP A 108 11.91 -11.58 -16.10
C ASP A 108 11.29 -11.09 -14.77
N ILE A 109 10.23 -11.74 -14.28
CA ILE A 109 9.61 -11.40 -13.00
C ILE A 109 10.53 -11.76 -11.84
N ASN A 110 10.90 -10.74 -11.06
CA ASN A 110 11.79 -10.89 -9.91
C ASN A 110 11.20 -10.22 -8.65
N ALA A 111 11.00 -11.02 -7.60
CA ALA A 111 10.46 -10.55 -6.33
C ALA A 111 11.40 -9.56 -5.60
N GLN A 112 12.71 -9.74 -5.73
CA GLN A 112 13.70 -8.85 -5.12
C GLN A 112 13.67 -7.47 -5.78
N ASP A 113 13.59 -7.41 -7.12
CA ASP A 113 13.49 -6.14 -7.84
C ASP A 113 12.24 -5.35 -7.44
N PHE A 114 11.11 -6.04 -7.29
CA PHE A 114 9.87 -5.47 -6.76
C PHE A 114 10.04 -4.92 -5.33
N MET A 115 10.63 -5.72 -4.43
CA MET A 115 10.86 -5.29 -3.05
C MET A 115 11.84 -4.12 -2.95
N ASP A 116 12.89 -4.12 -3.76
CA ASP A 116 13.89 -3.06 -3.76
C ASP A 116 13.34 -1.77 -4.34
N TYR A 117 12.49 -1.84 -5.38
CA TYR A 117 11.86 -0.68 -5.98
C TYR A 117 10.96 0.06 -4.97
N PHE A 118 10.11 -0.68 -4.25
CA PHE A 118 9.18 -0.13 -3.26
C PHE A 118 9.75 -0.04 -1.84
N ASP A 119 11.03 -0.40 -1.65
CA ASP A 119 11.70 -0.47 -0.34
C ASP A 119 10.91 -1.29 0.70
N ILE A 120 10.34 -2.41 0.26
CA ILE A 120 9.45 -3.26 1.06
C ILE A 120 10.23 -3.89 2.22
N PRO A 121 9.73 -3.82 3.47
CA PRO A 121 10.36 -4.48 4.60
C PRO A 121 10.56 -5.99 4.39
N SER A 122 11.76 -6.49 4.71
CA SER A 122 12.15 -7.90 4.48
C SER A 122 11.23 -8.94 5.14
N HIS A 123 10.56 -8.60 6.23
CA HIS A 123 9.61 -9.49 6.89
C HIS A 123 8.37 -9.79 6.04
N LEU A 124 8.09 -8.99 4.99
CA LEU A 124 7.01 -9.22 4.02
C LEU A 124 7.43 -10.09 2.82
N TYR A 125 8.71 -10.49 2.73
CA TYR A 125 9.24 -11.25 1.58
C TYR A 125 8.38 -12.46 1.21
N LYS A 126 7.95 -13.24 2.21
CA LYS A 126 7.12 -14.42 1.98
C LYS A 126 5.80 -14.07 1.30
N ILE A 127 5.15 -12.97 1.71
CA ILE A 127 3.88 -12.51 1.14
C ILE A 127 4.09 -12.02 -0.29
N VAL A 128 5.18 -11.29 -0.53
CA VAL A 128 5.53 -10.82 -1.88
C VAL A 128 5.67 -12.00 -2.85
N VAL A 129 6.46 -13.01 -2.49
CA VAL A 129 6.66 -14.20 -3.33
C VAL A 129 5.34 -14.94 -3.58
N GLU A 130 4.54 -15.15 -2.53
CA GLU A 130 3.26 -15.83 -2.65
C GLU A 130 2.26 -15.09 -3.56
N GLU A 131 2.15 -13.76 -3.44
CA GLU A 131 1.21 -12.99 -4.26
C GLU A 131 1.72 -12.79 -5.70
N ILE A 132 3.03 -12.68 -5.94
CA ILE A 132 3.59 -12.68 -7.29
C ILE A 132 3.33 -14.03 -7.97
N HIS A 133 3.55 -15.15 -7.28
CA HIS A 133 3.27 -16.48 -7.83
C HIS A 133 1.80 -16.62 -8.25
N LYS A 134 0.86 -16.22 -7.38
CA LYS A 134 -0.58 -16.22 -7.70
C LYS A 134 -0.92 -15.31 -8.87
N TYR A 135 -0.22 -14.18 -9.02
CA TYR A 135 -0.41 -13.28 -10.14
C TYR A 135 0.03 -13.94 -11.45
N VAL A 136 1.22 -14.55 -11.47
CA VAL A 136 1.74 -15.25 -12.66
C VAL A 136 0.84 -16.40 -13.07
N GLU A 137 0.45 -17.29 -12.13
CA GLU A 137 -0.46 -18.42 -12.41
C GLU A 137 -1.83 -18.02 -12.98
N LYS A 138 -2.26 -16.78 -12.74
CA LYS A 138 -3.55 -16.28 -13.18
C LYS A 138 -3.51 -15.62 -14.56
N HIS A 139 -2.36 -15.07 -14.96
CA HIS A 139 -2.24 -14.25 -16.19
C HIS A 139 -1.43 -14.93 -17.30
N TYR A 140 -0.74 -16.04 -17.00
CA TYR A 140 0.05 -16.84 -17.94
C TYR A 140 -0.28 -18.32 -17.80
#